data_AF-A0A6A5B3C2-F1
#
_entry.id   AF-A0A6A5B3C2-F1
#
_cell.length_a   1.000
_cell.length_b   1.000
_cell.length_c   1.000
_cell.angle_alpha   90.00
_cell.angle_beta   90.00
_cell.angle_gamma   90.00
#
_symmetry.space_group_name_H-M   'P 1'
#
loop_
_entity.id
_entity.type
_entity.pdbx_description
1 polymer ?
#
loop_
_entity_poly.entity_id
_entity_poly.type
_entity_poly.pdbx_seq_one_letter_code
_entity_poly.pdbx_strand_id
1 'polypeptide(L)'
;MSTCVVENHQVLLSLVRRIHADALAADEQQPAFNWMGETLLRNFMDLRLANPVWNRVVLILSDSENTLEVLRDEADPCQIAFVVGFTHDVDRLVDFMCAEVAQLEAALDAAYAPGKTAQRQHKRRIQAAPKRLY
;
A
#
# COMPACT_ATOMS: atom_id res chain seq x y z
N MET A 1 11.56 19.64 -21.81
CA MET A 1 10.63 18.51 -21.99
C MET A 1 10.18 18.08 -20.61
N SER A 2 8.90 18.30 -20.30
CA SER A 2 8.31 18.19 -18.98
C SER A 2 8.16 16.74 -18.52
N THR A 3 9.04 16.29 -17.62
CA THR A 3 8.92 15.03 -16.87
C THR A 3 8.10 15.17 -15.57
N CYS A 4 7.65 16.39 -15.24
CA CYS A 4 7.18 16.75 -13.90
C CYS A 4 5.76 16.26 -13.52
N VAL A 5 4.94 15.78 -14.46
CA VAL A 5 3.54 15.39 -14.15
C VAL A 5 3.42 13.91 -13.73
N VAL A 6 4.31 13.04 -14.20
CA VAL A 6 4.23 11.59 -13.96
C VAL A 6 4.73 11.22 -12.57
N GLU A 7 5.65 11.99 -11.99
CA GLU A 7 6.20 11.76 -10.65
C GLU A 7 5.12 11.86 -9.55
N ASN A 8 4.17 12.80 -9.69
CA ASN A 8 3.10 13.02 -8.70
C ASN A 8 2.07 11.88 -8.59
N HIS A 9 2.04 10.95 -9.56
CA HIS A 9 1.04 9.87 -9.62
C HIS A 9 1.66 8.47 -9.59
N GLN A 10 2.97 8.33 -9.29
CA GLN A 10 3.64 7.03 -9.33
C GLN A 10 3.00 5.98 -8.41
N VAL A 11 2.54 6.39 -7.23
CA VAL A 11 1.88 5.50 -6.26
C VAL A 11 0.56 4.99 -6.81
N LEU A 12 -0.25 5.87 -7.40
CA LEU A 12 -1.50 5.47 -8.06
C LEU A 12 -1.24 4.53 -9.24
N LEU A 13 -0.29 4.87 -10.12
CA LEU A 13 0.08 4.00 -11.25
C LEU A 13 0.60 2.64 -10.79
N SER A 14 1.34 2.61 -9.67
CA SER A 14 1.78 1.38 -9.02
C SER A 14 0.61 0.57 -8.47
N LEU A 15 -0.38 1.22 -7.84
CA LEU A 15 -1.58 0.56 -7.32
C LEU A 15 -2.45 -0.01 -8.43
N VAL A 16 -2.65 0.72 -9.52
CA VAL A 16 -3.42 0.27 -10.69
C VAL A 16 -2.83 -1.01 -11.29
N ARG A 17 -1.50 -1.16 -11.30
CA ARG A 17 -0.82 -2.39 -11.75
C ARG A 17 -0.98 -3.58 -10.80
N ARG A 18 -1.48 -3.34 -9.59
CA ARG A 18 -1.72 -4.33 -8.53
C ARG A 18 -3.22 -4.55 -8.29
N ILE A 19 -4.06 -4.16 -9.25
CA ILE A 19 -5.47 -4.53 -9.31
C ILE A 19 -5.56 -5.87 -10.04
N HIS A 20 -6.12 -6.87 -9.37
CA HIS A 20 -6.37 -8.20 -9.90
C HIS A 20 -7.86 -8.41 -10.10
N ALA A 21 -8.26 -8.72 -11.33
CA ALA A 21 -9.64 -9.03 -11.70
C ALA A 21 -9.84 -10.50 -12.07
N ASP A 22 -8.83 -11.34 -11.87
CA ASP A 22 -8.79 -12.73 -12.36
C ASP A 22 -9.91 -13.63 -11.78
N ALA A 23 -10.53 -13.20 -10.67
CA ALA A 23 -11.68 -13.87 -10.08
C ALA A 23 -13.01 -13.61 -10.82
N LEU A 24 -13.06 -12.62 -11.71
CA LEU A 24 -14.25 -12.26 -12.49
C LEU A 24 -14.31 -12.97 -13.83
N ALA A 25 -15.52 -13.08 -14.38
CA ALA A 25 -15.73 -13.53 -15.76
C ALA A 25 -15.02 -12.57 -16.75
N ALA A 26 -14.52 -13.10 -17.86
CA ALA A 26 -13.66 -12.34 -18.79
C ALA A 26 -14.32 -11.08 -19.37
N ASP A 27 -15.65 -11.09 -19.52
CA ASP A 27 -16.46 -9.95 -19.96
C ASP A 27 -16.68 -8.88 -18.87
N GLU A 28 -16.51 -9.24 -17.60
CA GLU A 28 -16.66 -8.35 -16.44
C GLU A 28 -15.34 -7.74 -15.97
N GLN A 29 -14.19 -8.35 -16.31
CA GLN A 29 -12.87 -7.89 -15.89
C GLN A 29 -12.56 -6.45 -16.30
N GLN A 30 -12.77 -6.09 -17.57
CA GLN A 30 -12.49 -4.75 -18.06
C GLN A 30 -13.43 -3.68 -17.45
N PRO A 31 -14.77 -3.91 -17.39
CA PRO A 31 -15.67 -3.03 -16.64
C PRO A 31 -15.26 -2.83 -15.17
N ALA A 32 -14.89 -3.90 -14.48
CA ALA A 32 -14.52 -3.85 -13.06
C ALA A 32 -13.23 -3.08 -12.84
N PHE A 33 -12.23 -3.34 -13.68
CA PHE A 33 -10.98 -2.60 -13.66
C PHE A 33 -11.20 -1.10 -13.91
N ASN A 34 -12.04 -0.76 -14.89
CA ASN A 34 -12.37 0.64 -15.20
C ASN A 34 -13.12 1.30 -14.04
N TRP A 35 -14.12 0.64 -13.47
CA TRP A 35 -14.87 1.12 -12.31
C TRP A 35 -13.95 1.38 -11.11
N MET A 36 -13.04 0.45 -10.80
CA MET A 36 -12.07 0.63 -9.72
C MET A 36 -11.10 1.78 -10.01
N GLY A 37 -10.57 1.85 -11.24
CA GLY A 37 -9.69 2.93 -11.67
C GLY A 37 -10.34 4.30 -11.57
N GLU A 38 -11.59 4.44 -12.02
CA GLU A 38 -12.37 5.67 -11.87
C GLU A 38 -12.63 6.01 -10.41
N THR A 39 -12.96 5.01 -9.59
CA THR A 39 -13.21 5.20 -8.15
C THR A 39 -11.98 5.74 -7.44
N LEU A 40 -10.79 5.16 -7.71
CA LEU A 40 -9.52 5.63 -7.15
C LEU A 40 -9.17 7.05 -7.61
N LEU A 41 -9.39 7.35 -8.90
CA LEU A 41 -9.10 8.68 -9.46
C LEU A 41 -10.01 9.76 -8.88
N ARG A 42 -11.31 9.48 -8.77
CA ARG A 42 -12.30 10.43 -8.22
C ARG A 42 -12.04 10.74 -6.74
N ASN A 43 -11.59 9.74 -5.98
CA ASN A 43 -11.34 9.85 -4.54
C ASN A 43 -9.84 9.99 -4.19
N PHE A 44 -9.03 10.47 -5.14
CA PHE A 44 -7.57 10.52 -4.99
C PHE A 44 -7.12 11.30 -3.73
N MET A 45 -7.78 12.44 -3.48
CA MET A 45 -7.46 13.30 -2.35
C MET A 45 -7.89 12.69 -1.01
N ASP A 46 -9.08 12.11 -0.96
CA ASP A 46 -9.64 11.51 0.27
C ASP A 46 -8.85 10.28 0.69
N LEU A 47 -8.49 9.44 -0.28
CA LEU A 47 -7.65 8.25 -0.08
C LEU A 47 -6.16 8.59 0.13
N ARG A 48 -5.75 9.85 -0.03
CA ARG A 48 -4.35 10.28 0.06
C ARG A 48 -3.43 9.41 -0.82
N LEU A 49 -3.82 9.12 -2.05
CA LEU A 49 -3.14 8.15 -2.95
C LEU A 49 -1.71 8.57 -3.36
N ALA A 50 -1.24 9.74 -2.94
CA ALA A 50 0.17 10.13 -3.02
C ALA A 50 1.04 9.47 -1.92
N ASN A 51 0.45 8.93 -0.85
CA ASN A 51 1.20 8.34 0.26
C ASN A 51 1.80 6.98 -0.14
N PRO A 52 3.13 6.76 0.03
CA PRO A 52 3.75 5.48 -0.27
C PRO A 52 3.21 4.27 0.50
N VAL A 53 2.40 4.44 1.56
CA VAL A 53 1.69 3.33 2.24
C VAL A 53 0.92 2.45 1.24
N TRP A 54 0.35 3.06 0.20
CA TRP A 54 -0.39 2.34 -0.85
C TRP A 54 0.48 1.39 -1.68
N ASN A 55 1.81 1.52 -1.64
CA ASN A 55 2.74 0.52 -2.21
C ASN A 55 2.75 -0.82 -1.46
N ARG A 56 2.06 -0.89 -0.32
CA ARG A 56 1.85 -2.11 0.46
C ARG A 56 0.46 -2.71 0.29
N VAL A 57 -0.39 -2.09 -0.54
CA VAL A 57 -1.76 -2.53 -0.79
C VAL A 57 -1.87 -3.23 -2.13
N VAL A 58 -2.56 -4.37 -2.15
CA VAL A 58 -3.03 -5.06 -3.36
C VAL A 58 -4.55 -4.94 -3.44
N LEU A 59 -5.11 -4.80 -4.64
CA LEU A 59 -6.56 -4.77 -4.85
C LEU A 59 -6.99 -6.02 -5.61
N ILE A 60 -7.99 -6.74 -5.10
CA ILE A 60 -8.56 -7.93 -5.72
C ILE A 60 -10.04 -7.65 -5.93
N LEU A 61 -10.51 -7.73 -7.17
CA LEU A 61 -11.91 -7.52 -7.52
C LEU A 61 -12.67 -8.84 -7.38
N SER A 62 -13.80 -8.80 -6.68
CA SER A 62 -14.68 -9.93 -6.42
C SER A 62 -15.97 -9.82 -7.22
N ASP A 63 -16.51 -10.97 -7.62
CA ASP A 63 -17.80 -11.15 -8.27
C ASP A 63 -18.99 -10.95 -7.31
N SER A 64 -18.75 -11.08 -6.00
CA SER A 64 -19.73 -10.85 -4.97
C SER A 64 -19.94 -9.35 -4.73
N GLU A 65 -21.14 -8.87 -5.01
CA GLU A 65 -21.52 -7.47 -4.80
C GLU A 65 -21.37 -7.05 -3.32
N ASN A 66 -20.96 -5.81 -3.09
CA ASN A 66 -20.78 -5.20 -1.77
C ASN A 66 -19.77 -5.91 -0.85
N THR A 67 -18.93 -6.79 -1.39
CA THR A 67 -17.80 -7.37 -0.66
C THR A 67 -16.79 -6.28 -0.31
N LEU A 68 -16.44 -6.18 0.96
CA LEU A 68 -15.40 -5.32 1.50
C LEU A 68 -14.63 -6.11 2.56
N GLU A 69 -13.55 -6.75 2.13
CA GLU A 69 -12.71 -7.55 3.01
C GLU A 69 -11.25 -7.12 2.93
N VAL A 70 -10.51 -7.37 4.01
CA VAL A 70 -9.08 -7.12 4.10
C VAL A 70 -8.38 -8.44 4.46
N LEU A 71 -7.45 -8.85 3.61
CA LEU A 71 -6.56 -9.97 3.87
C LEU A 71 -5.25 -9.39 4.41
N ARG A 72 -4.80 -9.91 5.55
CA ARG A 72 -3.53 -9.54 6.18
C ARG A 72 -2.67 -10.79 6.29
N ASP A 73 -1.41 -10.65 5.93
CA ASP A 73 -0.44 -11.73 6.16
C ASP A 73 0.03 -11.66 7.63
N GLU A 74 -0.07 -12.77 8.36
CA GLU A 74 0.47 -12.86 9.72
C GLU A 74 2.00 -12.76 9.73
N ALA A 75 2.67 -13.16 8.62
CA ALA A 75 4.11 -13.10 8.48
C ALA A 75 4.61 -11.68 8.10
N ASP A 76 3.80 -10.92 7.37
CA ASP A 76 4.08 -9.51 7.03
C ASP A 76 2.85 -8.62 7.27
N PRO A 77 2.65 -8.12 8.51
CA PRO A 77 1.54 -7.24 8.83
C PRO A 77 1.65 -5.87 8.15
N CYS A 78 2.76 -5.60 7.47
CA CYS A 78 3.00 -4.39 6.70
C CYS A 78 2.57 -4.51 5.23
N GLN A 79 1.85 -5.57 4.86
CA GLN A 79 1.24 -5.76 3.55
C GLN A 79 -0.20 -6.26 3.69
N ILE A 80 -1.11 -5.68 2.91
CA ILE A 80 -2.53 -6.05 2.93
C ILE A 80 -3.06 -6.20 1.50
N ALA A 81 -4.13 -6.98 1.35
CA ALA A 81 -4.93 -7.01 0.13
C ALA A 81 -6.38 -6.66 0.45
N PHE A 82 -6.96 -5.73 -0.30
CA PHE A 82 -8.40 -5.49 -0.26
C PHE A 82 -9.09 -6.41 -1.26
N VAL A 83 -10.17 -7.05 -0.82
CA VAL A 83 -11.09 -7.76 -1.70
C VAL A 83 -12.35 -6.91 -1.80
N VAL A 84 -12.63 -6.44 -3.01
CA VAL A 84 -13.67 -5.44 -3.26
C VAL A 84 -14.61 -5.94 -4.35
N GLY A 85 -15.88 -6.06 -3.99
CA GLY A 85 -16.97 -6.27 -4.94
C GLY A 85 -17.44 -4.96 -5.55
N PHE A 86 -18.15 -5.04 -6.68
CA PHE A 86 -18.89 -3.88 -7.17
C PHE A 86 -19.84 -3.37 -6.10
N THR A 87 -19.91 -2.04 -5.96
CA THR A 87 -20.84 -1.40 -5.05
C THR A 87 -21.32 -0.07 -5.61
N HIS A 88 -22.56 0.27 -5.29
CA HIS A 88 -23.13 1.59 -5.53
C HIS A 88 -22.81 2.57 -4.40
N ASP A 89 -22.40 2.06 -3.25
CA ASP A 89 -22.04 2.86 -2.06
C ASP A 89 -20.52 3.10 -2.05
N VAL A 90 -20.09 4.00 -2.94
CA VAL A 90 -18.68 4.35 -3.09
C VAL A 90 -18.13 5.04 -1.84
N ASP A 91 -18.95 5.82 -1.15
CA ASP A 91 -18.55 6.51 0.08
C ASP A 91 -18.17 5.49 1.15
N ARG A 92 -18.98 4.43 1.33
CA ARG A 92 -18.65 3.33 2.26
C ARG A 92 -17.37 2.59 1.87
N LEU A 93 -17.11 2.39 0.58
CA LEU A 93 -15.86 1.78 0.10
C LEU A 93 -14.66 2.66 0.45
N VAL A 94 -14.75 3.97 0.22
CA VAL A 94 -13.68 4.93 0.52
C VAL A 94 -13.42 4.97 2.03
N ASP A 95 -14.45 5.04 2.85
CA ASP A 95 -14.33 5.03 4.31
C ASP A 95 -13.64 3.75 4.80
N PHE A 96 -14.03 2.59 4.25
CA PHE A 96 -13.39 1.31 4.55
C PHE A 96 -11.89 1.33 4.19
N MET A 97 -11.54 1.76 2.98
CA MET A 97 -10.15 1.81 2.53
C MET A 97 -9.31 2.78 3.37
N CYS A 98 -9.86 3.95 3.72
CA CYS A 98 -9.21 4.92 4.60
C CYS A 98 -8.93 4.33 6.00
N ALA A 99 -9.92 3.66 6.59
CA ALA A 99 -9.78 3.07 7.92
C ALA A 99 -8.69 1.99 7.97
N GLU A 100 -8.65 1.13 6.94
CA GLU A 100 -7.67 0.03 6.87
C GLU A 100 -6.26 0.54 6.53
N VAL A 101 -6.14 1.54 5.67
CA VAL A 101 -4.85 2.17 5.40
C VAL A 101 -4.31 2.90 6.62
N ALA A 102 -5.15 3.57 7.42
CA ALA A 102 -4.72 4.19 8.67
C ALA A 102 -4.16 3.16 9.67
N GLN A 103 -4.76 1.97 9.75
CA GLN A 103 -4.23 0.87 10.57
C GLN A 103 -2.89 0.36 10.04
N LEU A 104 -2.73 0.27 8.71
CA LEU A 104 -1.47 -0.11 8.07
C LEU A 104 -0.37 0.93 8.30
N GLU A 105 -0.68 2.23 8.22
CA GLU A 105 0.24 3.32 8.57
C GLU A 105 0.74 3.15 10.02
N ALA A 106 -0.17 2.91 10.97
CA ALA A 106 0.19 2.69 12.37
C ALA A 106 1.07 1.43 12.57
N ALA A 107 0.80 0.35 11.84
CA ALA A 107 1.60 -0.87 11.90
C ALA A 107 3.03 -0.65 11.36
N LEU A 108 3.16 0.07 10.24
CA LEU A 108 4.45 0.46 9.66
C LEU A 108 5.24 1.35 10.63
N ASP A 109 4.60 2.37 11.20
CA ASP A 109 5.24 3.25 12.18
C ASP A 109 5.72 2.47 13.40
N ALA A 110 4.94 1.52 13.91
CA ALA A 110 5.34 0.66 15.02
C ALA A 110 6.51 -0.27 14.65
N ALA A 111 6.54 -0.80 13.43
CA ALA A 111 7.60 -1.68 12.94
C ALA A 111 8.93 -0.94 12.70
N TYR A 112 8.87 0.32 12.25
CA TYR A 112 10.03 1.13 11.89
C TYR A 112 10.38 2.22 12.93
N ALA A 113 9.68 2.29 14.07
CA ALA A 113 10.00 3.21 15.15
C ALA A 113 11.48 3.04 15.58
N PRO A 114 12.25 4.14 15.78
CA PRO A 114 13.68 4.11 16.09
C PRO A 114 14.08 3.53 17.48
N GLY A 115 13.33 2.59 18.03
CA GLY A 115 13.44 2.16 19.44
C GLY A 115 13.92 0.73 19.71
N LYS A 116 14.06 -0.18 18.73
CA LYS A 116 14.38 -1.60 19.04
C LYS A 116 15.59 -2.22 18.31
N THR A 117 16.16 -1.57 17.30
CA THR A 117 17.31 -2.11 16.55
C THR A 117 18.65 -1.41 16.83
N ALA A 118 18.66 -0.28 17.54
CA ALA A 118 19.89 0.48 17.83
C ALA A 118 20.80 -0.12 18.93
N GLN A 119 20.42 -1.21 19.60
CA GLN A 119 21.23 -1.80 20.68
C GLN A 119 22.17 -2.95 20.26
N ARG A 120 22.10 -3.46 19.03
CA ARG A 120 22.91 -4.64 18.64
C ARG A 120 24.17 -4.37 17.82
N GLN A 121 24.47 -3.12 17.44
CA GLN A 121 25.65 -2.85 16.59
C GLN A 121 26.67 -1.84 17.14
N HIS A 122 26.60 -1.43 18.42
CA HIS A 122 27.62 -0.56 19.01
C HIS A 122 28.63 -1.29 19.93
N LYS A 123 28.89 -2.57 19.67
CA LYS A 123 29.95 -3.35 20.34
C LYS A 123 30.93 -4.00 19.35
N ARG A 124 31.33 -3.26 18.31
CA ARG A 124 32.54 -3.58 17.54
C ARG A 124 33.60 -2.51 17.82
N ARG A 125 34.46 -2.85 18.79
CA ARG A 125 35.83 -2.40 19.01
C ARG A 125 36.31 -1.27 18.09
N ILE A 126 36.37 -0.07 18.65
CA ILE A 126 37.48 0.85 18.33
C ILE A 126 38.70 0.23 19.01
N GLN A 127 39.49 -0.56 18.29
CA GLN A 127 40.88 -0.81 18.66
C GLN A 127 41.73 0.15 17.85
N ALA A 128 42.17 1.19 18.56
CA ALA A 128 43.14 2.17 18.11
C ALA A 128 44.40 1.46 17.59
N ALA A 129 44.87 1.91 16.43
CA ALA A 129 46.21 1.61 15.94
C ALA A 129 47.27 2.14 16.92
N PRO A 130 48.35 1.40 17.18
CA PRO A 130 49.58 2.01 17.63
C PRO A 130 50.54 2.19 16.44
N LYS A 131 50.72 3.46 16.04
CA LYS A 131 51.96 3.93 15.40
C LYS A 131 53.03 4.06 16.47
N ARG A 132 54.22 3.44 16.28
CA ARG A 132 55.59 4.01 16.46
C ARG A 132 56.57 3.10 15.69
N LEU A 133 57.29 3.57 14.66
CA LEU A 133 58.57 4.30 14.69
C LEU A 133 59.66 3.54 15.48
N TYR A 134 60.49 2.79 14.76
CA TYR A 134 61.95 2.91 14.70
C TYR A 134 62.44 2.36 13.35
#